data_AF-A0A538ERJ8-F1
#
_entry.id   AF-A0A538ERJ8-F1
#
_cell.length_a   1.000
_cell.length_b   1.000
_cell.length_c   1.000
_cell.angle_alpha   90.00
_cell.angle_beta   90.00
_cell.angle_gamma   90.00
#
_symmetry.space_group_name_H-M   'P 1'
#
loop_
_entity.id
_entity.type
_entity.pdbx_description
1 polymer ?
#
loop_
_entity_poly.entity_id
_entity_poly.type
_entity_poly.pdbx_seq_one_letter_code
_entity_poly.pdbx_strand_id
1 'polypeptide(L)'
;MAPGPLSARVAGLCQEVGHRLGGPTQAQVFDVRRRLSEPLRVAIAGRLKSGKSTLVNALIGRRVAPTEVGECTRIVTQFRYGTADRVDVVRRDGTRVSLPLDESGMIPQRLGVPRSEISYV
;
A
#
# COMPACT_ATOMS: atom_id res chain seq x y z
N MET A 1 -0.69 -13.14 -11.62
CA MET A 1 0.69 -13.62 -11.41
C MET A 1 0.63 -14.76 -10.42
N ALA A 2 1.02 -15.97 -10.79
CA ALA A 2 0.97 -17.12 -9.89
C ALA A 2 2.03 -16.96 -8.77
N PRO A 3 1.71 -17.33 -7.52
CA PRO A 3 2.69 -17.28 -6.44
C PRO A 3 3.89 -18.19 -6.75
N GLY A 4 5.10 -17.75 -6.40
CA GLY A 4 6.30 -18.54 -6.57
C GLY A 4 6.24 -19.87 -5.79
N PRO A 5 7.08 -20.87 -6.15
CA PRO A 5 7.00 -22.22 -5.58
C PRO A 5 7.17 -22.24 -4.05
N LEU A 6 7.99 -21.35 -3.50
CA LEU A 6 8.14 -21.22 -2.04
C LEU A 6 6.88 -20.64 -1.39
N SER A 7 6.33 -19.56 -1.92
CA SER A 7 5.11 -18.93 -1.41
C SER A 7 3.93 -19.89 -1.42
N ALA A 8 3.79 -20.70 -2.48
CA ALA A 8 2.77 -21.74 -2.57
C ALA A 8 2.95 -22.82 -1.50
N ARG A 9 4.18 -23.28 -1.27
CA ARG A 9 4.48 -24.30 -0.24
C ARG A 9 4.24 -23.79 1.17
N VAL A 10 4.66 -22.55 1.47
CA VAL A 10 4.40 -21.92 2.77
C VAL A 10 2.90 -21.68 2.96
N ALA A 11 2.17 -21.23 1.93
CA ALA A 11 0.73 -21.06 2.01
C ALA A 11 0.00 -22.38 2.31
N GLY A 12 0.44 -23.49 1.70
CA GLY A 12 -0.05 -24.84 1.99
C GLY A 12 0.21 -25.25 3.45
N LEU A 13 1.41 -24.99 3.95
CA LEU A 13 1.75 -25.26 5.36
C LEU A 13 0.90 -24.43 6.32
N CYS A 14 0.68 -23.14 6.04
CA CYS A 14 -0.21 -22.30 6.85
C CYS A 14 -1.64 -22.85 6.88
N GLN A 15 -2.12 -23.41 5.77
CA GLN A 15 -3.45 -24.02 5.72
C GLN A 15 -3.51 -25.31 6.53
N GLU A 16 -2.53 -26.19 6.39
CA GLU A 16 -2.47 -27.45 7.15
C GLU A 16 -2.39 -27.21 8.65
N VAL A 17 -1.46 -26.36 9.09
CA VAL A 17 -1.21 -26.07 10.51
C VAL A 17 -2.30 -25.20 11.10
N GLY A 18 -2.85 -24.25 10.33
CA GLY A 18 -3.89 -23.33 10.80
C GLY A 18 -5.12 -24.06 11.36
N HIS A 19 -5.54 -25.18 10.76
CA HIS A 19 -6.66 -25.98 11.26
C HIS A 19 -6.37 -26.77 12.54
N ARG A 20 -5.08 -26.94 12.90
CA ARG A 20 -4.65 -27.61 14.14
C ARG A 20 -4.42 -26.62 15.29
N LEU A 21 -4.45 -25.32 15.00
CA LEU A 21 -4.27 -24.24 15.96
C LEU A 21 -5.62 -23.66 16.41
N GLY A 22 -5.66 -23.12 17.61
CA GLY A 22 -6.81 -22.36 18.13
C GLY A 22 -6.47 -20.91 18.44
N GLY A 23 -7.51 -20.08 18.54
CA GLY A 23 -7.41 -18.72 19.07
C GLY A 23 -6.54 -17.76 18.23
N PRO A 24 -5.85 -16.80 18.87
CA PRO A 24 -5.10 -15.74 18.18
C PRO A 24 -4.02 -16.25 17.23
N THR A 25 -3.37 -17.36 17.56
CA THR A 25 -2.29 -17.95 16.74
C THR A 25 -2.83 -18.47 15.41
N GLN A 26 -4.02 -19.07 15.40
CA GLN A 26 -4.68 -19.50 14.17
C GLN A 26 -4.95 -18.30 13.25
N ALA A 27 -5.46 -17.20 13.81
CA ALA A 27 -5.71 -15.97 13.05
C ALA A 27 -4.42 -15.40 12.44
N GLN A 28 -3.32 -15.37 13.21
CA GLN A 28 -2.02 -14.92 12.72
C GLN A 28 -1.49 -15.78 11.55
N VAL A 29 -1.63 -17.11 11.63
CA VAL A 29 -1.19 -18.02 10.55
C VAL A 29 -2.00 -17.80 9.28
N PHE A 30 -3.32 -17.65 9.38
CA PHE A 30 -4.15 -17.34 8.21
C PHE A 30 -3.88 -15.95 7.64
N ASP A 31 -3.49 -14.99 8.48
CA ASP A 31 -3.06 -13.66 8.02
C ASP A 31 -1.73 -13.72 7.23
N VAL A 32 -0.78 -14.54 7.65
CA VAL A 32 0.46 -14.79 6.88
C VAL A 32 0.12 -15.39 5.52
N ARG A 33 -0.74 -16.42 5.48
CA ARG A 33 -1.21 -17.03 4.22
C ARG A 33 -1.85 -15.99 3.30
N ARG A 34 -2.73 -15.15 3.86
CA ARG A 34 -3.39 -14.08 3.13
C ARG A 34 -2.37 -13.10 2.53
N ARG A 35 -1.39 -12.64 3.31
CA ARG A 35 -0.31 -11.75 2.83
C ARG A 35 0.53 -12.37 1.72
N LEU A 36 0.80 -13.68 1.77
CA LEU A 36 1.53 -14.39 0.71
C LEU A 36 0.77 -14.47 -0.62
N SER A 37 -0.55 -14.34 -0.59
CA SER A 37 -1.40 -14.29 -1.79
C SER A 37 -1.57 -12.89 -2.38
N GLU A 38 -1.14 -11.85 -1.65
CA GLU A 38 -1.23 -10.47 -2.11
C GLU A 38 -0.02 -10.10 -3.00
N PRO A 39 -0.14 -9.08 -3.87
CA PRO A 39 0.99 -8.56 -4.63
C PRO A 39 2.17 -8.17 -3.74
N LEU A 40 3.39 -8.28 -4.26
CA LEU A 40 4.60 -7.87 -3.57
C LEU A 40 4.50 -6.40 -3.14
N ARG A 41 4.68 -6.15 -1.85
CA ARG A 41 4.75 -4.80 -1.28
C ARG A 41 6.21 -4.39 -1.13
N VAL A 42 6.58 -3.27 -1.73
CA VAL A 42 7.91 -2.68 -1.61
C VAL A 42 7.81 -1.36 -0.85
N ALA A 43 8.45 -1.28 0.32
CA ALA A 43 8.50 -0.06 1.10
C ALA A 43 9.72 0.77 0.69
N ILE A 44 9.50 2.04 0.33
CA ILE A 44 10.58 2.98 -0.02
C ILE A 44 10.66 4.02 1.10
N ALA A 45 11.75 3.96 1.87
CA ALA A 45 12.00 4.84 3.01
C ALA A 45 13.33 5.59 2.85
N GLY A 46 13.46 6.74 3.52
CA GLY A 46 14.62 7.61 3.38
C GLY A 46 14.34 9.04 3.82
N ARG A 47 15.39 9.85 3.99
CA ARG A 47 15.30 11.24 4.44
C ARG A 47 14.42 12.10 3.51
N LEU A 48 13.89 13.19 4.05
CA LEU A 48 13.29 14.26 3.25
C LEU A 48 14.21 14.63 2.07
N LYS A 49 13.63 14.80 0.88
CA LYS A 49 14.35 15.15 -0.36
C LYS A 49 15.43 14.14 -0.81
N SER A 50 15.43 12.89 -0.34
CA SER A 50 16.39 11.87 -0.77
C SER A 50 16.07 11.23 -2.14
N GLY A 51 15.20 11.83 -2.95
CA GLY A 51 14.79 11.27 -4.25
C GLY A 51 13.80 10.11 -4.20
N LYS A 52 13.11 9.85 -3.08
CA LYS A 52 12.11 8.76 -2.97
C LYS A 52 11.02 8.82 -4.05
N SER A 53 10.41 10.00 -4.23
CA SER A 53 9.39 10.19 -5.26
C SER A 53 9.95 10.01 -6.66
N THR A 54 11.23 10.34 -6.89
CA THR A 54 11.92 10.08 -8.17
C THR A 54 12.07 8.58 -8.41
N LEU A 55 12.50 7.81 -7.40
CA LEU A 55 12.61 6.36 -7.50
C LEU A 55 11.24 5.70 -7.73
N VAL A 56 10.21 6.14 -6.99
CA VAL A 56 8.82 5.65 -7.17
C VAL A 56 8.35 5.91 -8.60
N ASN A 57 8.50 7.13 -9.12
CA ASN A 57 8.09 7.48 -10.47
C ASN A 57 8.87 6.67 -11.53
N ALA A 58 10.15 6.41 -11.30
CA ALA A 58 10.96 5.55 -12.18
C ALA A 58 10.49 4.09 -12.17
N LEU A 59 10.12 3.54 -11.01
CA LEU A 59 9.58 2.18 -10.88
C LEU A 59 8.19 2.02 -11.50
N ILE A 60 7.35 3.06 -11.42
CA ILE A 60 6.01 3.08 -12.02
C ILE A 60 6.09 3.38 -13.53
N GLY A 61 7.13 4.07 -13.99
CA GLY A 61 7.29 4.50 -15.39
C GLY A 61 6.49 5.74 -15.77
N ARG A 62 5.82 6.39 -14.81
CA ARG A 62 5.10 7.67 -14.97
C ARG A 62 5.28 8.55 -13.74
N ARG A 63 5.13 9.86 -13.92
CA ARG A 63 5.13 10.84 -12.82
C ARG A 63 3.75 10.81 -12.17
N VAL A 64 3.66 10.24 -10.95
CA VAL A 64 2.41 10.15 -10.16
C VAL A 64 2.67 10.54 -8.71
N ALA A 65 3.85 10.23 -8.19
CA ALA A 65 4.28 10.64 -6.86
C ALA A 65 4.76 12.10 -6.89
N PRO A 66 4.19 13.00 -6.06
CA PRO A 66 4.60 14.40 -6.00
C PRO A 66 6.08 14.52 -5.63
N THR A 67 6.82 15.29 -6.45
CA THR A 67 8.24 15.58 -6.27
C THR A 67 8.51 16.93 -5.60
N GLU A 68 7.51 17.81 -5.52
CA GLU A 68 7.66 19.15 -4.93
C GLU A 68 7.69 19.15 -3.40
N VAL A 69 8.42 20.15 -2.89
CA VAL A 69 8.76 20.37 -1.49
C VAL A 69 7.62 21.09 -0.77
N GLY A 70 6.43 20.51 -0.79
CA GLY A 70 5.29 20.97 0.01
C GLY A 70 4.89 19.90 0.99
N GLU A 71 5.53 19.84 2.18
CA GLU A 71 5.22 18.94 3.31
C GLU A 71 4.48 17.61 3.00
N CYS A 72 4.85 16.91 1.94
CA CYS A 72 4.20 15.65 1.51
C CYS A 72 4.69 14.45 2.35
N THR A 73 5.22 14.68 3.55
CA THR A 73 6.15 13.77 4.22
C THR A 73 5.63 13.06 5.46
N ARG A 74 4.33 13.13 5.75
CA ARG A 74 3.77 12.49 6.95
C ARG A 74 2.69 11.45 6.70
N ILE A 75 2.35 11.18 5.45
CA ILE A 75 1.29 10.22 5.11
C ILE A 75 1.90 9.10 4.28
N VAL A 76 1.69 7.87 4.71
CA VAL A 76 2.09 6.69 3.95
C VAL A 76 1.30 6.70 2.64
N THR A 77 2.00 6.68 1.50
CA THR A 77 1.40 6.63 0.17
C THR A 77 1.68 5.27 -0.45
N GLN A 78 0.64 4.56 -0.87
CA GLN A 78 0.70 3.24 -1.48
C GLN A 78 0.26 3.33 -2.95
N PHE A 79 1.16 2.95 -3.85
CA PHE A 79 0.84 2.88 -5.27
C PHE A 79 0.45 1.45 -5.61
N ARG A 80 -0.73 1.30 -6.24
CA ARG A 80 -1.24 0.01 -6.70
C ARG A 80 -1.79 0.14 -8.11
N TYR A 81 -1.44 -0.81 -8.98
CA TYR A 81 -2.05 -0.92 -10.29
C TYR A 81 -3.55 -1.25 -10.16
N GLY A 82 -4.38 -0.50 -10.88
CA GLY A 82 -5.83 -0.67 -10.92
C GLY A 82 -6.38 -0.28 -12.29
N THR A 83 -7.69 -0.45 -12.48
CA THR A 83 -8.38 -0.15 -13.74
C THR A 83 -8.77 1.32 -13.89
N ALA A 84 -8.67 2.11 -12.82
CA ALA A 84 -9.01 3.53 -12.81
C ALA A 84 -7.94 4.32 -12.06
N ASP A 85 -7.59 5.48 -12.61
CA ASP A 85 -6.70 6.46 -12.01
C ASP A 85 -7.45 7.23 -10.90
N ARG A 86 -7.15 6.90 -9.64
CA ARG A 86 -7.80 7.50 -8.46
C ARG A 86 -6.91 7.43 -7.22
N VAL A 87 -7.24 8.22 -6.21
CA VAL A 87 -6.59 8.23 -4.90
C VAL A 87 -7.60 7.82 -3.85
N ASP A 88 -7.30 6.76 -3.11
CA ASP A 88 -8.18 6.26 -2.04
C ASP A 88 -7.62 6.70 -0.67
N VAL A 89 -8.20 7.75 -0.08
CA VAL A 89 -7.84 8.21 1.27
C VAL A 89 -8.43 7.26 2.30
N VAL A 90 -7.58 6.44 2.91
CA VAL A 90 -7.98 5.50 3.97
C VAL A 90 -7.78 6.16 5.33
N ARG A 91 -8.88 6.32 6.07
CA ARG A 91 -8.87 6.90 7.41
C ARG A 91 -8.53 5.85 8.47
N ARG A 92 -8.11 6.30 9.65
CA ARG A 92 -7.78 5.45 10.80
C ARG A 92 -8.98 4.69 11.36
N ASP A 93 -10.19 5.20 11.14
CA ASP A 93 -11.45 4.52 11.48
C ASP A 93 -11.84 3.41 10.48
N GLY A 94 -11.05 3.22 9.42
CA GLY A 94 -11.30 2.22 8.37
C GLY A 94 -12.16 2.71 7.20
N THR A 95 -12.75 3.90 7.29
CA THR A 95 -13.50 4.50 6.18
C THR A 95 -12.57 4.91 5.04
N ARG A 96 -13.12 4.98 3.82
CA ARG A 96 -12.37 5.29 2.61
C ARG A 96 -13.09 6.34 1.80
N VAL A 97 -12.34 7.33 1.33
CA VAL A 97 -12.84 8.38 0.43
C VAL A 97 -12.02 8.34 -0.85
N SER A 98 -12.68 8.17 -1.99
CA SER A 98 -12.00 8.15 -3.29
C SER A 98 -12.01 9.56 -3.89
N LEU A 99 -10.85 10.02 -4.36
CA LEU A 99 -10.64 11.30 -4.99
C LEU A 99 -10.06 11.10 -6.40
N PRO A 100 -10.42 11.94 -7.38
CA PRO A 100 -9.71 11.96 -8.65
C PRO A 100 -8.26 12.43 -8.46
N LEU A 101 -7.39 12.08 -9.41
CA LEU A 101 -6.09 12.74 -9.55
C LEU A 101 -6.30 14.23 -9.90
N ASP A 102 -5.29 15.05 -9.64
CA ASP A 102 -5.31 16.45 -10.07
C ASP A 102 -5.16 16.60 -11.60
N GLU A 103 -5.21 17.83 -12.09
CA GLU A 103 -5.08 18.17 -13.53
C GLU A 103 -3.77 17.68 -14.16
N SER A 104 -2.73 17.44 -13.34
CA SER A 104 -1.43 16.93 -13.78
C SER A 104 -1.31 15.40 -13.69
N GLY A 105 -2.37 14.71 -13.28
CA GLY A 105 -2.37 13.26 -13.08
C GLY A 105 -1.61 12.82 -11.83
N MET A 106 -1.49 13.71 -10.85
CA MET A 106 -0.77 13.50 -9.59
C MET A 106 -1.74 13.42 -8.42
N ILE A 107 -1.24 12.99 -7.26
CA ILE A 107 -2.02 12.98 -6.02
C ILE A 107 -2.32 14.44 -5.61
N PRO A 108 -3.60 14.81 -5.41
CA PRO A 108 -3.96 16.18 -5.09
C PRO A 108 -3.39 16.60 -3.73
N GLN A 109 -2.89 17.84 -3.63
CA GLN A 109 -2.32 18.39 -2.39
C GLN A 109 -3.37 18.50 -1.26
N ARG A 110 -4.64 18.66 -1.61
CA ARG A 110 -5.77 18.75 -0.67
C ARG A 110 -6.58 17.46 -0.73
N LEU A 111 -6.44 16.65 0.32
CA LEU A 111 -7.15 15.37 0.45
C LEU A 111 -8.55 15.49 1.08
N GLY A 112 -8.97 16.70 1.49
CA GLY A 112 -10.28 16.93 2.11
C GLY A 112 -10.50 16.26 3.49
N VAL A 113 -9.46 15.63 4.05
CA VAL A 113 -9.48 14.96 5.35
C VAL A 113 -8.29 15.45 6.19
N PRO A 114 -8.47 15.73 7.49
CA PRO A 114 -7.36 16.08 8.38
C PRO A 114 -6.27 15.00 8.40
N ARG A 115 -4.99 15.41 8.29
CA ARG A 115 -3.85 14.47 8.23
C ARG A 115 -3.78 13.51 9.43
N SER A 116 -4.24 13.95 10.61
CA SER A 116 -4.33 13.14 11.83
C SER A 116 -5.24 11.94 11.68
N GLU A 117 -6.28 12.05 10.86
CA GLU A 117 -7.28 11.00 10.64
C GLU A 117 -6.88 10.05 9.52
N ILE A 118 -5.85 10.37 8.73
CA ILE A 118 -5.42 9.55 7.60
C ILE A 118 -4.47 8.45 8.09
N SER A 119 -4.78 7.21 7.68
CA SER A 119 -3.90 6.05 7.85
C SER A 119 -2.88 5.99 6.70
N TYR A 120 -3.39 5.96 5.47
CA TYR A 120 -2.60 6.01 4.24
C TYR A 120 -3.47 6.48 3.07
N VAL A 121 -2.81 6.82 1.98
CA VAL A 121 -3.39 7.10 0.65
C VAL A 121 -2.88 6.12 -0.37
#